data_AF-A0A6G0XYA7-F1
#
_entry.id   AF-A0A6G0XYA7-F1
#
_cell.length_a   1.000
_cell.length_b   1.000
_cell.length_c   1.000
_cell.angle_alpha   90.00
_cell.angle_beta   90.00
_cell.angle_gamma   90.00
#
_symmetry.space_group_name_H-M   'P 1'
#
loop_
_entity.id
_entity.type
_entity.pdbx_description
1 polymer ?
#
loop_
_entity_poly.entity_id
_entity_poly.type
_entity_poly.pdbx_seq_one_letter_code
_entity_poly.pdbx_strand_id
1 'polypeptide(L)'
;MHRLQLFSLRHLATRARKPSPELSKADLDRCYDFIQVTKIFREQQAATSDFTIVPVTFKVPPEAPWPESLHGKIQRTSKIRRWYKDGALPDDVVQQLDGLKFVWDVMDHNWNMKVLALSKYKDIYGDTYMPYSYVVPDQDPNWPKDTWNMKLGHVVHFILRDVQSTKRKLTLAMTKPDARQQQLTALGFDWTKPGKLA
;
A
#
# COMPACT_ATOMS: atom_id res chain seq x y z
N MET A 1 -9.74 -20.68 -11.92
CA MET A 1 -9.88 -19.80 -10.74
C MET A 1 -8.52 -19.63 -10.08
N HIS A 2 -7.68 -18.71 -10.57
CA HIS A 2 -6.38 -18.43 -9.96
C HIS A 2 -6.53 -17.34 -8.90
N ARG A 3 -6.46 -17.78 -7.64
CA ARG A 3 -6.38 -16.92 -6.47
C ARG A 3 -4.98 -16.29 -6.47
N LEU A 4 -4.85 -15.05 -6.95
CA LEU A 4 -3.68 -14.23 -6.68
C LEU A 4 -3.67 -13.97 -5.18
N GLN A 5 -3.07 -14.89 -4.41
CA GLN A 5 -2.70 -14.59 -3.04
C GLN A 5 -1.62 -13.52 -3.12
N LEU A 6 -2.00 -12.28 -2.85
CA LEU A 6 -1.07 -11.21 -2.47
C LEU A 6 -0.47 -11.60 -1.12
N PHE A 7 0.42 -12.59 -1.14
CA PHE A 7 1.33 -12.82 -0.04
C PHE A 7 2.26 -11.60 0.00
N SER A 8 2.17 -10.84 1.09
CA SER A 8 3.27 -10.01 1.55
C SER A 8 4.49 -10.93 1.66
N LEU A 9 5.35 -10.89 0.64
CA LEU A 9 6.60 -11.63 0.63
C LEU A 9 7.39 -11.14 1.83
N ARG A 10 7.53 -12.01 2.85
CA ARG A 10 8.52 -11.87 3.90
C ARG A 10 9.89 -11.69 3.23
N HIS A 11 10.31 -10.45 3.03
CA HIS A 11 11.70 -10.14 2.75
C HIS A 11 12.47 -10.19 4.08
N LEU A 12 12.69 -11.40 4.59
CA LEU A 12 13.76 -11.64 5.54
C LEU A 12 15.07 -11.68 4.75
N ALA A 13 15.56 -10.51 4.36
CA ALA A 13 16.97 -10.36 4.06
C ALA A 13 17.70 -10.48 5.41
N THR A 14 18.30 -11.65 5.65
CA THR A 14 19.23 -11.94 6.75
C THR A 14 20.49 -11.11 6.58
N ARG A 15 20.39 -9.81 6.83
CA ARG A 15 21.53 -9.01 7.28
C ARG A 15 21.63 -9.27 8.78
N ALA A 16 22.79 -9.70 9.27
CA ALA A 16 23.04 -9.82 10.70
C ALA A 16 22.63 -8.51 11.38
N ARG A 17 21.46 -8.51 12.03
CA ARG A 17 20.95 -7.35 12.77
C ARG A 17 21.90 -7.20 13.96
N LYS A 18 22.58 -6.06 14.06
CA LYS A 18 23.08 -5.63 15.38
C LYS A 18 21.90 -5.73 16.34
N PRO A 19 22.06 -6.24 17.57
CA PRO A 19 20.97 -6.24 18.53
C PRO A 19 20.51 -4.78 18.69
N SER A 20 19.34 -4.48 18.13
CA SER A 20 18.67 -3.20 18.35
C SER A 20 18.38 -3.13 19.85
N PRO A 21 18.69 -2.01 20.53
CA PRO A 21 18.40 -1.89 21.94
C PRO A 21 16.91 -2.15 22.16
N GLU A 22 16.62 -3.01 23.14
CA GLU A 22 15.26 -3.35 23.54
C GLU A 22 14.46 -2.08 23.81
N LEU A 23 13.21 -2.03 23.35
CA LEU A 23 12.38 -0.85 23.52
C LEU A 23 12.16 -0.57 25.02
N SER A 24 12.24 0.71 25.39
CA SER A 24 11.90 1.12 26.75
C SER A 24 10.45 0.79 27.08
N LYS A 25 10.11 0.64 28.37
CA LYS A 25 8.71 0.43 28.81
C LYS A 25 7.75 1.46 28.20
N ALA A 26 8.15 2.74 28.18
CA ALA A 26 7.35 3.80 27.59
C ALA A 26 7.19 3.69 26.06
N ASP A 27 8.15 3.07 25.36
CA ASP A 27 8.02 2.78 23.93
C ASP A 27 7.12 1.57 23.67
N LEU A 28 7.17 0.55 24.54
CA LEU A 28 6.25 -0.58 24.51
C LEU A 28 4.80 -0.13 24.74
N ASP A 29 4.57 0.71 25.75
CA ASP A 29 3.24 1.29 26.02
C ASP A 29 2.69 2.03 24.78
N ARG A 30 3.55 2.76 24.05
CA ARG A 30 3.17 3.40 22.78
C ARG A 30 2.81 2.40 21.69
N CYS A 31 3.47 1.25 21.64
CA CYS A 31 3.13 0.20 20.68
C CYS A 31 1.74 -0.38 20.95
N TYR A 32 1.42 -0.65 22.22
CA TYR A 32 0.10 -1.16 22.61
C TYR A 32 -1.02 -0.11 22.46
N ASP A 33 -0.75 1.15 22.77
CA ASP A 33 -1.64 2.27 22.44
C ASP A 33 -1.91 2.35 20.94
N PHE A 34 -0.87 2.17 20.11
CA PHE A 34 -0.98 2.18 18.66
C PHE A 34 -1.81 1.00 18.13
N ILE A 35 -1.69 -0.19 18.72
CA ILE A 35 -2.55 -1.34 18.38
C ILE A 35 -4.02 -1.00 18.65
N GLN A 36 -4.35 -0.42 19.80
CA GLN A 36 -5.73 -0.02 20.11
C GLN A 36 -6.27 0.99 19.10
N VAL A 37 -5.47 1.99 18.73
CA VAL A 37 -5.84 2.95 17.68
C VAL A 37 -6.04 2.27 16.33
N THR A 38 -5.18 1.32 15.98
CA THR A 38 -5.25 0.56 14.73
C THR A 38 -6.49 -0.33 14.66
N LYS A 39 -6.94 -0.92 15.79
CA LYS A 39 -8.19 -1.69 15.87
C LYS A 39 -9.40 -0.84 15.47
N ILE A 40 -9.50 0.36 16.01
CA ILE A 40 -10.58 1.29 15.69
C ILE A 40 -10.53 1.72 14.21
N PHE A 41 -9.35 2.02 13.68
CA PHE A 41 -9.20 2.29 12.26
C PHE A 41 -9.60 1.10 11.39
N ARG A 42 -9.27 -0.14 11.80
CA ARG A 42 -9.68 -1.37 11.10
C ARG A 42 -11.20 -1.49 11.05
N GLU A 43 -11.89 -1.25 12.15
CA GLU A 43 -13.37 -1.27 12.20
C GLU A 43 -13.97 -0.22 11.26
N GLN A 44 -13.48 1.02 11.33
CA GLN A 44 -13.95 2.13 10.48
C GLN A 44 -13.70 1.90 8.99
N GLN A 45 -12.59 1.25 8.63
CA GLN A 45 -12.18 1.04 7.24
C GLN A 45 -12.65 -0.30 6.66
N ALA A 46 -13.16 -1.25 7.46
CA ALA A 46 -13.51 -2.62 7.03
C ALA A 46 -14.50 -2.67 5.87
N ALA A 47 -15.47 -1.76 5.87
CA ALA A 47 -16.50 -1.68 4.84
C ALA A 47 -15.93 -1.33 3.46
N THR A 48 -14.84 -0.55 3.39
CA THR A 48 -14.34 0.05 2.14
C THR A 48 -12.91 -0.34 1.77
N SER A 49 -12.14 -0.94 2.68
CA SER A 49 -10.76 -1.35 2.44
C SER A 49 -10.45 -2.69 3.10
N ASP A 50 -9.63 -3.53 2.47
CA ASP A 50 -9.12 -4.74 3.11
C ASP A 50 -7.90 -4.46 3.98
N PHE A 51 -7.35 -3.25 3.95
CA PHE A 51 -6.14 -2.88 4.67
C PHE A 51 -6.42 -1.79 5.68
N THR A 52 -5.52 -1.60 6.64
CA THR A 52 -5.66 -0.56 7.66
C THR A 52 -4.55 0.45 7.50
N ILE A 53 -4.95 1.68 7.16
CA ILE A 53 -4.05 2.81 7.04
C ILE A 53 -4.30 3.74 8.22
N VAL A 54 -3.27 3.90 9.06
CA VAL A 54 -3.25 4.90 10.12
C VAL A 54 -2.47 6.12 9.61
N PRO A 55 -2.98 7.35 9.79
CA PRO A 55 -2.28 8.58 9.40
C PRO A 55 -0.87 8.65 9.99
N VAL A 56 0.05 9.33 9.30
CA VAL A 56 1.46 9.42 9.74
C VAL A 56 1.57 10.02 11.14
N THR A 57 0.76 11.05 11.41
CA THR A 57 0.55 11.66 12.71
C THR A 57 -0.94 11.73 12.96
N PHE A 58 -1.41 11.12 14.05
CA PHE A 58 -2.81 11.14 14.45
C PHE A 58 -2.91 11.53 15.92
N LYS A 59 -3.63 12.61 16.22
CA LYS A 59 -3.99 12.95 17.60
C LYS A 59 -5.33 12.29 17.89
N VAL A 60 -5.35 11.42 18.90
CA VAL A 60 -6.57 10.72 19.29
C VAL A 60 -7.57 11.74 19.84
N PRO A 61 -8.79 11.83 19.29
CA PRO A 61 -9.75 12.81 19.73
C PRO A 61 -10.51 12.32 20.98
N PRO A 62 -11.04 13.23 21.82
CA PRO A 62 -11.64 12.90 23.11
C PRO A 62 -13.11 12.43 23.01
N GLU A 63 -13.44 11.65 21.99
CA GLU A 63 -14.79 11.14 21.78
C GLU A 63 -14.80 9.64 21.46
N ALA A 64 -15.98 9.02 21.56
CA ALA A 64 -16.17 7.66 21.08
C ALA A 64 -15.81 7.56 19.58
N PRO A 65 -15.26 6.44 19.09
CA PRO A 65 -15.03 5.17 19.80
C PRO A 65 -13.67 5.07 20.53
N TRP A 66 -12.95 6.18 20.71
CA TRP A 66 -11.59 6.14 21.25
C TRP A 66 -11.59 5.97 22.78
N PRO A 67 -10.76 5.06 23.35
CA PRO A 67 -10.61 4.91 24.79
C PRO A 67 -10.12 6.19 25.46
N GLU A 68 -10.67 6.50 26.64
CA GLU A 68 -10.30 7.69 27.41
C GLU A 68 -8.79 7.77 27.70
N SER A 69 -8.16 6.62 27.97
CA SER A 69 -6.71 6.53 28.22
C SER A 69 -5.85 6.97 27.02
N LEU A 70 -6.43 7.07 25.82
CA LEU A 70 -5.76 7.48 24.60
C LEU A 70 -6.04 8.93 24.22
N HIS A 71 -7.04 9.57 24.80
CA HIS A 71 -7.48 10.92 24.42
C HIS A 71 -6.32 11.92 24.46
N GLY A 72 -6.17 12.68 23.38
CA GLY A 72 -5.12 13.68 23.21
C GLY A 72 -3.72 13.11 22.91
N LYS A 73 -3.48 11.81 23.04
CA LYS A 73 -2.18 11.20 22.69
C LYS A 73 -1.91 11.32 21.19
N ILE A 74 -0.65 11.56 20.85
CA ILE A 74 -0.19 11.65 19.46
C ILE A 74 0.42 10.31 19.05
N GLN A 75 -0.24 9.63 18.12
CA GLN A 75 0.25 8.42 17.48
C GLN A 75 1.14 8.79 16.29
N ARG A 76 2.38 8.31 16.31
CA ARG A 76 3.36 8.50 15.24
C ARG A 76 3.63 7.19 14.53
N THR A 77 2.85 6.93 13.48
CA THR A 77 2.96 5.72 12.64
C THR A 77 4.35 5.56 12.04
N SER A 78 5.05 6.65 11.75
CA SER A 78 6.44 6.62 11.26
C SER A 78 7.41 5.97 12.25
N LYS A 79 7.19 6.14 13.56
CA LYS A 79 8.03 5.54 14.61
C LYS A 79 7.81 4.02 14.67
N ILE A 80 6.55 3.58 14.61
CA ILE A 80 6.18 2.16 14.56
C ILE A 80 6.81 1.46 13.34
N ARG A 81 6.66 2.05 12.15
CA ARG A 81 7.28 1.52 10.92
C ARG A 81 8.80 1.50 10.97
N ARG A 82 9.41 2.50 11.61
CA ARG A 82 10.86 2.52 11.83
C ARG A 82 11.30 1.37 12.74
N TRP A 83 10.66 1.18 13.87
CA TRP A 83 10.98 0.06 14.77
C TRP A 83 10.78 -1.30 14.12
N TYR A 84 9.75 -1.45 13.28
CA TYR A 84 9.55 -2.66 12.48
C TYR A 84 10.75 -2.92 11.54
N LYS A 85 11.17 -1.89 10.79
CA LYS A 85 12.31 -1.99 9.88
C LYS A 85 13.61 -2.31 10.62
N ASP A 86 13.83 -1.64 11.74
CA ASP A 86 15.00 -1.80 12.61
C ASP A 86 14.98 -3.12 13.40
N GLY A 87 13.85 -3.85 13.40
CA GLY A 87 13.70 -5.11 14.11
C GLY A 87 13.57 -4.98 15.61
N ALA A 88 13.11 -3.82 16.08
CA ALA A 88 12.98 -3.50 17.50
C ALA A 88 11.57 -3.74 18.05
N LEU A 89 10.57 -3.96 17.18
CA LEU A 89 9.22 -4.29 17.65
C LEU A 89 9.17 -5.72 18.21
N PRO A 90 8.50 -5.95 19.35
CA PRO A 90 8.15 -7.29 19.81
C PRO A 90 7.35 -8.08 18.77
N ASP A 91 7.55 -9.39 18.74
CA ASP A 91 6.86 -10.27 17.78
C ASP A 91 5.34 -10.25 17.94
N ASP A 92 4.83 -10.14 19.17
CA ASP A 92 3.38 -10.08 19.43
C ASP A 92 2.77 -8.78 18.88
N VAL A 93 3.49 -7.66 18.97
CA VAL A 93 3.06 -6.37 18.40
C VAL A 93 2.96 -6.47 16.88
N VAL A 94 3.97 -7.07 16.25
CA VAL A 94 3.97 -7.29 14.79
C VAL A 94 2.80 -8.19 14.38
N GLN A 95 2.61 -9.31 15.07
CA GLN A 95 1.53 -10.25 14.78
C GLN A 95 0.14 -9.62 14.93
N GLN A 96 -0.07 -8.81 15.98
CA GLN A 96 -1.34 -8.10 16.16
C GLN A 96 -1.59 -7.09 15.04
N LEU A 97 -0.58 -6.31 14.65
CA LEU A 97 -0.72 -5.35 13.55
C LEU A 97 -0.92 -6.04 12.19
N ASP A 98 -0.25 -7.16 11.95
CA ASP A 98 -0.47 -8.01 10.76
C ASP A 98 -1.90 -8.56 10.73
N GLY A 99 -2.42 -9.02 11.88
CA GLY A 99 -3.81 -9.48 12.02
C GLY A 99 -4.83 -8.36 11.75
N LEU A 100 -4.46 -7.11 12.04
CA LEU A 100 -5.24 -5.91 11.69
C LEU A 100 -5.02 -5.46 10.25
N LYS A 101 -4.24 -6.19 9.46
CA LYS A 101 -3.89 -5.86 8.07
C LYS A 101 -3.29 -4.45 7.95
N PHE A 102 -2.48 -4.07 8.93
CA PHE A 102 -1.81 -2.78 8.97
C PHE A 102 -0.82 -2.63 7.81
N VAL A 103 -0.88 -1.48 7.14
CA VAL A 103 0.04 -1.17 6.03
C VAL A 103 1.39 -0.70 6.57
N TRP A 104 2.38 -1.60 6.55
CA TRP A 104 3.76 -1.31 6.94
C TRP A 104 4.48 -0.38 5.97
N ASP A 105 4.26 -0.53 4.66
CA ASP A 105 4.82 0.33 3.62
C ASP A 105 3.70 0.86 2.73
N VAL A 106 3.43 2.17 2.84
CA VAL A 106 2.36 2.83 2.08
C VAL A 106 2.72 2.97 0.61
N MET A 107 4.01 3.12 0.29
CA MET A 107 4.44 3.28 -1.11
C MET A 107 4.28 1.98 -1.88
N ASP A 108 4.66 0.86 -1.27
CA ASP A 108 4.48 -0.46 -1.87
C ASP A 108 3.01 -0.87 -1.89
N HIS A 109 2.24 -0.58 -0.83
CA HIS A 109 0.80 -0.81 -0.85
C HIS A 109 0.11 -0.02 -1.98
N ASN A 110 0.39 1.29 -2.11
CA ASN A 110 -0.16 2.11 -3.18
C ASN A 110 0.23 1.60 -4.57
N TRP A 111 1.46 1.11 -4.72
CA TRP A 111 1.90 0.49 -5.96
C TRP A 111 1.12 -0.80 -6.26
N ASN A 112 0.98 -1.68 -5.28
CA ASN A 112 0.22 -2.92 -5.41
C ASN A 112 -1.24 -2.66 -5.78
N MET A 113 -1.87 -1.61 -5.23
CA MET A 113 -3.25 -1.23 -5.60
C MET A 113 -3.34 -0.78 -7.07
N LYS A 114 -2.32 -0.10 -7.61
CA LYS A 114 -2.27 0.27 -9.04
C LYS A 114 -2.14 -0.96 -9.93
N VAL A 115 -1.25 -1.88 -9.57
CA VAL A 115 -1.06 -3.15 -10.30
C VAL A 115 -2.35 -3.97 -10.28
N LEU A 116 -3.00 -4.05 -9.12
CA LEU A 116 -4.29 -4.74 -8.96
C LEU A 116 -5.39 -4.12 -9.83
N ALA A 117 -5.51 -2.79 -9.82
CA ALA A 117 -6.47 -2.07 -10.65
C ALA A 117 -6.19 -2.27 -12.15
N LEU A 118 -4.93 -2.22 -12.59
CA LEU A 118 -4.55 -2.46 -13.98
C LEU A 118 -4.82 -3.90 -14.42
N SER A 119 -4.50 -4.87 -13.56
CA SER A 119 -4.82 -6.28 -13.82
C SER A 119 -6.32 -6.44 -14.01
N LYS A 120 -7.13 -5.83 -13.13
CA LYS A 120 -8.58 -5.96 -13.22
C LYS A 120 -9.16 -5.25 -14.44
N TYR A 121 -8.64 -4.08 -14.79
CA TYR A 121 -9.01 -3.39 -16.02
C TYR A 121 -8.77 -4.30 -17.24
N LYS A 122 -7.59 -4.92 -17.32
CA LYS A 122 -7.27 -5.85 -18.41
C LYS A 122 -8.20 -7.07 -18.43
N ASP A 123 -8.54 -7.63 -17.29
CA ASP A 123 -9.46 -8.77 -17.23
C ASP A 123 -10.85 -8.42 -17.80
N ILE A 124 -11.28 -7.15 -17.64
CA ILE A 124 -12.59 -6.66 -18.09
C ILE A 124 -12.57 -6.26 -19.56
N TYR A 125 -11.52 -5.54 -20.01
CA TYR A 125 -11.47 -4.89 -21.33
C TYR A 125 -10.50 -5.56 -22.33
N GLY A 126 -9.69 -6.51 -21.90
CA GLY A 126 -8.76 -7.28 -22.73
C GLY A 126 -7.36 -6.66 -22.89
N ASP A 127 -7.20 -5.37 -22.60
CA ASP A 127 -5.90 -4.67 -22.65
C ASP A 127 -5.75 -3.65 -21.51
N THR A 128 -4.61 -2.94 -21.48
CA THR A 128 -4.37 -1.85 -20.51
C THR A 128 -4.49 -0.46 -21.16
N TYR A 129 -5.13 -0.36 -22.32
CA TYR A 129 -5.23 0.87 -23.10
C TYR A 129 -6.51 1.63 -22.76
N MET A 130 -6.39 2.63 -21.88
CA MET A 130 -7.52 3.35 -21.31
C MET A 130 -7.47 4.86 -21.54
N PRO A 131 -8.64 5.53 -21.57
CA PRO A 131 -8.73 6.99 -21.54
C PRO A 131 -7.99 7.59 -20.33
N TYR A 132 -7.36 8.76 -20.52
CA TYR A 132 -6.76 9.52 -19.42
C TYR A 132 -7.76 9.76 -18.28
N SER A 133 -8.99 10.13 -18.60
CA SER A 133 -10.06 10.41 -17.64
C SER A 133 -10.64 9.17 -16.93
N TYR A 134 -10.17 7.96 -17.24
CA TYR A 134 -10.74 6.75 -16.64
C TYR A 134 -10.53 6.71 -15.13
N VAL A 135 -11.63 6.54 -14.39
CA VAL A 135 -11.69 6.37 -12.95
C VAL A 135 -12.34 5.02 -12.67
N VAL A 136 -11.75 4.24 -11.75
CA VAL A 136 -12.34 3.00 -11.28
C VAL A 136 -13.71 3.30 -10.66
N PRO A 137 -14.80 2.63 -11.10
CA PRO A 137 -16.13 2.83 -10.55
C PRO A 137 -16.17 2.66 -9.02
N ASP A 138 -16.93 3.51 -8.35
CA ASP A 138 -17.17 3.40 -6.92
C ASP A 138 -18.16 2.28 -6.61
N GLN A 139 -17.92 1.53 -5.54
CA GLN A 139 -18.80 0.46 -5.05
C GLN A 139 -19.17 -0.63 -6.07
N ASP A 140 -18.46 -0.75 -7.18
CA ASP A 140 -18.69 -1.80 -8.17
C ASP A 140 -18.05 -3.11 -7.69
N PRO A 141 -18.83 -4.19 -7.50
CA PRO A 141 -18.32 -5.49 -7.03
C PRO A 141 -17.37 -6.16 -8.02
N ASN A 142 -17.33 -5.73 -9.28
CA ASN A 142 -16.33 -6.18 -10.24
C ASN A 142 -14.94 -5.61 -9.92
N TRP A 143 -14.83 -4.58 -9.08
CA TRP A 143 -13.55 -3.97 -8.72
C TRP A 143 -13.18 -4.27 -7.27
N PRO A 144 -11.91 -4.56 -6.98
CA PRO A 144 -11.44 -4.64 -5.59
C PRO A 144 -11.70 -3.31 -4.88
N LYS A 145 -12.28 -3.37 -3.68
CA LYS A 145 -12.70 -2.18 -2.92
C LYS A 145 -11.60 -1.14 -2.71
N ASP A 146 -10.37 -1.60 -2.51
CA ASP A 146 -9.19 -0.73 -2.35
C ASP A 146 -8.77 0.00 -3.62
N THR A 147 -9.41 -0.28 -4.76
CA THR A 147 -9.14 0.37 -6.05
C THR A 147 -10.24 1.35 -6.47
N TRP A 148 -11.39 1.36 -5.77
CA TRP A 148 -12.50 2.26 -6.08
C TRP A 148 -12.07 3.73 -6.07
N ASN A 149 -12.65 4.52 -6.97
CA ASN A 149 -12.32 5.94 -7.20
C ASN A 149 -10.87 6.22 -7.63
N MET A 150 -10.06 5.19 -7.90
CA MET A 150 -8.71 5.40 -8.40
C MET A 150 -8.76 6.00 -9.81
N LYS A 151 -8.12 7.15 -10.01
CA LYS A 151 -7.93 7.80 -11.32
C LYS A 151 -6.90 7.01 -12.14
N LEU A 152 -7.26 5.79 -12.53
CA LEU A 152 -6.35 4.81 -13.14
C LEU A 152 -5.77 5.31 -14.47
N GLY A 153 -6.54 6.04 -15.27
CA GLY A 153 -6.05 6.66 -16.49
C GLY A 153 -4.91 7.67 -16.24
N HIS A 154 -5.01 8.48 -15.18
CA HIS A 154 -3.92 9.36 -14.77
C HIS A 154 -2.68 8.57 -14.34
N VAL A 155 -2.88 7.48 -13.60
CA VAL A 155 -1.77 6.61 -13.14
C VAL A 155 -0.99 6.06 -14.34
N VAL A 156 -1.69 5.48 -15.30
CA VAL A 156 -1.09 4.94 -16.53
C VAL A 156 -0.36 6.03 -17.30
N HIS A 157 -0.99 7.21 -17.47
CA HIS A 157 -0.37 8.34 -18.16
C HIS A 157 0.93 8.79 -17.49
N PHE A 158 0.97 8.93 -16.16
CA PHE A 158 2.19 9.34 -15.47
C PHE A 158 3.32 8.31 -15.58
N ILE A 159 3.00 7.02 -15.54
CA ILE A 159 3.96 5.93 -15.73
C ILE A 159 4.54 6.00 -17.14
N LEU A 160 3.69 6.11 -18.17
CA LEU A 160 4.11 6.21 -19.57
C LEU A 160 4.93 7.48 -19.80
N ARG A 161 4.50 8.62 -19.28
CA ARG A 161 5.21 9.91 -19.43
C ARG A 161 6.63 9.84 -18.87
N ASP A 162 6.84 9.20 -17.72
CA ASP A 162 8.19 9.06 -17.16
C ASP A 162 9.08 8.18 -18.06
N VAL A 163 8.58 7.02 -18.49
CA VAL A 163 9.33 6.08 -19.34
C VAL A 163 9.60 6.67 -20.73
N GLN A 164 8.63 7.36 -21.31
CA GLN A 164 8.71 7.96 -22.65
C GLN A 164 9.42 9.33 -22.66
N SER A 165 9.78 9.88 -21.49
CA SER A 165 10.43 11.20 -21.40
C SER A 165 11.76 11.28 -22.16
N THR A 166 12.44 10.14 -22.36
CA THR A 166 13.64 10.05 -23.20
C THR A 166 13.69 8.70 -23.92
N LYS A 167 14.32 8.65 -25.10
CA LYS A 167 14.59 7.39 -25.82
C LYS A 167 15.34 6.39 -24.93
N ARG A 168 16.30 6.87 -24.13
CA ARG A 168 17.08 6.03 -23.20
C ARG A 168 16.20 5.34 -22.17
N LYS A 169 15.29 6.07 -21.51
CA LYS A 169 14.39 5.47 -20.51
C LYS A 169 13.44 4.44 -21.13
N LEU A 170 12.90 4.74 -22.30
CA LEU A 170 12.06 3.80 -23.05
C LEU A 170 12.83 2.51 -23.38
N THR A 171 14.04 2.63 -23.95
CA THR A 171 14.90 1.48 -24.22
C THR A 171 15.19 0.68 -22.95
N LEU A 172 15.46 1.34 -21.82
CA LEU A 172 15.72 0.65 -20.55
C LEU A 172 14.49 -0.11 -20.05
N ALA A 173 13.30 0.48 -20.08
CA ALA A 173 12.07 -0.21 -19.67
C ALA A 173 11.78 -1.45 -20.53
N MET A 174 12.17 -1.44 -21.81
CA MET A 174 11.97 -2.57 -22.72
C MET A 174 13.07 -3.64 -22.62
N THR A 175 14.31 -3.26 -22.33
CA THR A 175 15.48 -4.17 -22.37
C THR A 175 15.94 -4.65 -20.99
N LYS A 176 15.78 -3.82 -19.97
CA LYS A 176 16.20 -4.09 -18.59
C LYS A 176 15.22 -3.41 -17.61
N PRO A 177 13.95 -3.86 -17.57
CA PRO A 177 12.95 -3.28 -16.68
C PRO A 177 13.34 -3.47 -15.21
N ASP A 178 13.07 -2.45 -14.40
CA ASP A 178 13.09 -2.58 -12.95
C ASP A 178 11.96 -3.48 -12.43
N ALA A 179 11.95 -3.80 -11.13
CA ALA A 179 10.96 -4.71 -10.54
C ALA A 179 9.50 -4.25 -10.76
N ARG A 180 9.23 -2.94 -10.71
CA ARG A 180 7.88 -2.39 -10.92
C ARG A 180 7.49 -2.44 -12.40
N GLN A 181 8.43 -2.14 -13.29
CA GLN A 181 8.24 -2.27 -14.73
C GLN A 181 8.05 -3.74 -15.16
N GLN A 182 8.72 -4.69 -14.52
CA GLN A 182 8.51 -6.12 -14.75
C GLN A 182 7.09 -6.56 -14.42
N GLN A 183 6.53 -6.09 -13.30
CA GLN A 183 5.14 -6.38 -12.92
C GLN A 183 4.14 -5.86 -13.96
N LEU A 184 4.34 -4.64 -14.48
CA LEU A 184 3.48 -4.09 -15.52
C LEU A 184 3.66 -4.82 -16.86
N THR A 185 4.89 -5.15 -17.23
CA THR A 185 5.17 -5.92 -18.45
C THR A 185 4.52 -7.31 -18.40
N ALA A 186 4.51 -7.96 -17.23
CA ALA A 186 3.81 -9.23 -17.02
C ALA A 186 2.29 -9.10 -17.18
N LEU A 187 1.71 -7.92 -16.90
CA LEU A 187 0.33 -7.60 -17.21
C LEU A 187 0.10 -7.27 -18.70
N GLY A 188 1.11 -7.35 -19.56
CA GLY A 188 1.00 -6.96 -20.97
C GLY A 188 0.88 -5.46 -21.19
N PHE A 189 1.40 -4.66 -20.26
CA PHE A 189 1.43 -3.21 -20.37
C PHE A 189 2.35 -2.76 -21.51
N ASP A 190 1.82 -1.98 -22.45
CA ASP A 190 2.54 -1.52 -23.63
C ASP A 190 3.23 -0.17 -23.37
N TRP A 191 4.55 -0.19 -23.30
CA TRP A 191 5.39 1.00 -23.06
C TRP A 191 5.42 1.99 -24.23
N THR A 192 5.01 1.57 -25.42
CA THR A 192 5.12 2.36 -26.66
C THR A 192 3.85 3.12 -27.01
N LYS A 193 2.69 2.66 -26.51
CA LYS A 193 1.43 3.35 -26.76
C LYS A 193 1.40 4.70 -26.02
N PRO A 194 1.00 5.80 -26.69
CA PRO A 194 0.67 7.01 -25.97
C PRO A 194 -0.55 6.73 -25.08
N GLY A 195 -0.65 7.39 -23.93
CA GLY A 195 -1.91 7.35 -23.17
C GLY A 195 -3.06 7.83 -24.07
N LYS A 196 -4.22 7.16 -24.02
CA LYS A 196 -5.37 7.56 -24.82
C LYS A 196 -5.83 8.94 -24.31
N LEU A 197 -5.54 9.99 -25.08
CA LEU A 197 -6.10 11.31 -24.85
C LEU A 197 -7.60 11.20 -25.15
N ALA A 198 -8.41 11.49 -24.14
CA ALA A 198 -9.85 11.65 -24.29
C ALA A 198 -10.14 13.09 -24.68
#